data_AF-T1CNQ5-F1
#
_entry.id   AF-T1CNQ5-F1
#
_cell.length_a   1.000
_cell.length_b   1.000
_cell.length_c   1.000
_cell.angle_alpha   90.00
_cell.angle_beta   90.00
_cell.angle_gamma   90.00
#
_symmetry.space_group_name_H-M   'P 1'
#
loop_
_entity.id
_entity.type
_entity.pdbx_description
1 polymer ?
#
loop_
_entity_poly.entity_id
_entity_poly.type
_entity_poly.pdbx_seq_one_letter_code
_entity_poly.pdbx_strand_id
1 'polypeptide(L)'
;MVAYVHAHVAMHAQFPMLAVVANGELHALSSELGAATFELRNQSVQVLEDIVRRGLERGVFRIPHVWLAVAAIGAMGIRVAYWYTPEFELGAQHVADIYTEFALRLLGAAERTDPTTS
;
A
#
# COMPACT_ATOMS: atom_id res chain seq x y z
N MET A 1 -2.12 -9.64 0.35
CA MET A 1 -2.64 -8.28 0.07
C MET A 1 -3.07 -7.59 1.36
N VAL A 2 -4.11 -8.08 2.05
CA VAL A 2 -4.58 -7.54 3.35
C VAL A 2 -3.45 -7.17 4.31
N ALA A 3 -2.61 -8.14 4.69
CA ALA A 3 -1.49 -7.91 5.61
C ALA A 3 -0.51 -6.81 5.14
N TYR A 4 -0.26 -6.72 3.83
CA TYR A 4 0.60 -5.68 3.27
C TYR A 4 -0.02 -4.30 3.43
N VAL A 5 -1.29 -4.14 3.04
CA VAL A 5 -1.99 -2.85 3.11
C VAL A 5 -2.12 -2.39 4.57
N HIS A 6 -2.40 -3.32 5.50
CA HIS A 6 -2.44 -3.01 6.92
C HIS A 6 -1.11 -2.50 7.43
N ALA A 7 -0.01 -3.20 7.15
CA ALA A 7 1.32 -2.78 7.57
C ALA A 7 1.71 -1.42 6.95
N HIS A 8 1.41 -1.23 5.66
CA HIS A 8 1.75 -0.02 4.92
C HIS A 8 1.00 1.21 5.45
N VAL A 9 -0.31 1.09 5.65
CA VAL A 9 -1.14 2.17 6.22
C VAL A 9 -0.76 2.44 7.68
N ALA A 10 -0.60 1.41 8.50
CA ALA A 10 -0.23 1.57 9.90
C ALA A 10 1.11 2.30 10.04
N MET A 11 2.11 1.95 9.22
CA MET A 11 3.41 2.63 9.24
C MET A 11 3.28 4.13 8.94
N HIS A 12 2.50 4.49 7.92
CA HIS A 12 2.32 5.90 7.53
C HIS A 12 1.43 6.68 8.51
N ALA A 13 0.51 6.01 9.19
CA ALA A 13 -0.29 6.61 10.26
C ALA A 13 0.50 6.80 11.57
N GLN A 14 1.39 5.86 11.91
CA GLN A 14 2.17 5.88 13.16
C GLN A 14 3.42 6.76 13.07
N PHE A 15 4.03 6.84 11.89
CA PHE A 15 5.28 7.58 11.68
C PHE A 15 5.15 8.66 10.58
N PRO A 16 4.16 9.57 10.64
CA PRO A 16 3.87 10.50 9.55
C PRO A 16 5.03 11.45 9.26
N MET A 17 5.70 12.00 10.28
CA MET A 17 6.86 12.87 10.08
C MET A 17 8.03 12.15 9.41
N LEU A 18 8.32 10.91 9.82
CA LEU A 18 9.37 10.09 9.20
C LEU A 18 9.02 9.79 7.73
N ALA A 19 7.75 9.45 7.46
CA ALA A 19 7.28 9.16 6.11
C ALA A 19 7.29 10.40 5.20
N VAL A 20 6.90 11.57 5.70
CA VAL A 20 6.93 12.83 4.94
C VAL A 20 8.37 13.23 4.61
N VAL A 21 9.28 13.17 5.59
CA VAL A 21 10.70 13.46 5.37
C VAL A 21 11.31 12.45 4.41
N ALA A 22 11.09 11.15 4.61
CA ALA A 22 11.58 10.12 3.71
C ALA A 22 11.05 10.34 2.29
N ASN A 23 9.77 10.65 2.09
CA ASN A 23 9.21 10.80 0.75
C ASN A 23 9.55 12.14 0.07
N GLY A 24 9.70 13.23 0.84
CA GLY A 24 9.96 14.58 0.32
C GLY A 24 11.45 14.89 0.13
N GLU A 25 12.28 14.53 1.10
CA GLU A 25 13.69 14.94 1.17
C GLU A 25 14.63 13.92 0.49
N LEU A 26 14.14 12.74 0.09
CA LEU A 26 14.95 11.74 -0.63
C LEU A 26 15.50 12.25 -1.98
N HIS A 27 14.80 13.20 -2.61
CA HIS A 27 15.29 13.86 -3.83
C HIS A 27 16.42 14.87 -3.56
N ALA A 28 16.58 15.31 -2.30
CA ALA A 28 17.62 16.24 -1.87
C ALA A 28 18.89 15.52 -1.35
N LEU A 29 18.82 14.21 -1.10
CA LEU A 29 19.97 13.40 -0.71
C LEU A 29 20.82 13.05 -1.95
N SER A 30 22.14 13.14 -1.81
CA SER A 30 23.05 12.59 -2.82
C SER A 30 22.80 11.08 -2.97
N SER A 31 23.09 10.53 -4.16
CA SER A 31 22.96 9.10 -4.44
C SER A 31 23.67 8.20 -3.42
N GLU A 32 24.76 8.71 -2.83
CA GLU A 32 25.59 8.02 -1.83
C GLU A 32 24.96 8.00 -0.43
N LEU A 33 24.28 9.08 -0.02
CA LEU A 33 23.58 9.16 1.28
C LEU A 33 22.21 8.45 1.25
N GLY A 34 21.56 8.41 0.08
CA GLY A 34 20.20 7.87 -0.07
C GLY A 34 20.14 6.37 -0.37
N ALA A 35 21.26 5.72 -0.72
CA ALA A 35 21.27 4.37 -1.30
C ALA A 35 20.51 3.33 -0.46
N ALA A 36 20.76 3.27 0.85
CA ALA A 36 20.10 2.32 1.75
C ALA A 36 18.58 2.59 1.86
N THR A 37 18.16 3.85 1.88
CA THR A 37 16.74 4.24 1.93
C THR A 37 16.03 3.92 0.61
N PHE A 38 16.69 4.15 -0.52
CA PHE A 38 16.17 3.75 -1.84
C PHE A 38 16.02 2.23 -1.95
N GLU A 39 16.98 1.47 -1.44
CA GLU A 39 16.94 0.02 -1.44
C GLU A 39 15.77 -0.52 -0.61
N LEU A 40 15.56 -0.02 0.62
CA LEU A 40 14.41 -0.39 1.45
C LEU A 40 13.07 -0.05 0.79
N ARG A 41 12.99 1.10 0.11
CA ARG A 41 11.81 1.48 -0.66
C ARG A 41 11.58 0.51 -1.81
N ASN A 42 12.64 0.15 -2.53
CA ASN A 42 12.56 -0.78 -3.65
C ASN A 42 12.10 -2.16 -3.18
N GLN A 43 12.65 -2.66 -2.07
CA GLN A 43 12.21 -3.91 -1.43
C GLN A 43 10.72 -3.87 -1.06
N SER A 44 10.24 -2.76 -0.49
CA SER A 44 8.82 -2.59 -0.14
C SER A 44 7.89 -2.62 -1.36
N VAL A 45 8.34 -2.06 -2.49
CA VAL A 45 7.61 -2.11 -3.77
C VAL A 45 7.65 -3.51 -4.36
N GLN A 46 8.81 -4.19 -4.31
CA GLN A 46 8.97 -5.57 -4.78
C GLN A 46 8.05 -6.54 -4.03
N VAL A 47 7.93 -6.41 -2.70
CA VAL A 47 7.00 -7.23 -1.92
C VAL A 47 5.55 -7.06 -2.39
N LEU A 48 5.13 -5.83 -2.69
CA LEU A 48 3.79 -5.58 -3.21
C LEU A 48 3.61 -6.19 -4.61
N GLU A 49 4.58 -5.98 -5.49
CA GLU A 49 4.57 -6.54 -6.84
C GLU A 49 4.47 -8.07 -6.82
N ASP A 50 5.24 -8.75 -5.97
CA ASP A 50 5.20 -10.21 -5.81
C ASP A 50 3.85 -10.71 -5.29
N ILE A 51 3.21 -9.96 -4.38
CA ILE A 51 1.85 -10.27 -3.93
C ILE A 51 0.85 -10.17 -5.10
N VAL A 52 0.95 -9.12 -5.90
CA VAL A 52 0.07 -8.90 -7.06
C VAL A 52 0.28 -10.00 -8.11
N ARG A 53 1.53 -10.30 -8.47
CA ARG A 53 1.88 -11.34 -9.44
C ARG A 53 1.35 -12.71 -9.03
N ARG A 54 1.57 -13.12 -7.77
CA ARG A 54 1.01 -14.39 -7.25
C ARG A 54 -0.52 -14.44 -7.30
N GLY A 55 -1.19 -13.30 -7.09
CA GLY A 55 -2.65 -13.24 -7.21
C GLY A 55 -3.14 -13.36 -8.65
N LEU A 56 -2.39 -12.83 -9.62
CA LEU A 56 -2.67 -13.01 -11.05
C LEU A 56 -2.45 -14.46 -11.48
N GLU A 57 -1.33 -15.08 -11.07
CA GLU A 57 -1.03 -16.49 -11.34
C GLU A 57 -2.10 -17.43 -10.79
N ARG A 58 -2.69 -17.10 -9.64
CA ARG A 58 -3.78 -17.86 -9.01
C ARG A 58 -5.16 -17.51 -9.56
N GLY A 59 -5.26 -16.56 -10.49
CA GLY A 59 -6.53 -16.11 -11.06
C GLY A 59 -7.46 -15.38 -10.09
N VAL A 60 -6.96 -14.97 -8.92
CA VAL A 60 -7.75 -14.25 -7.89
C VAL A 60 -7.76 -12.74 -8.13
N PHE A 61 -6.82 -12.21 -8.92
CA PHE A 61 -6.78 -10.81 -9.35
C PHE A 61 -6.91 -10.71 -10.87
N ARG A 62 -7.46 -9.59 -11.34
CA ARG A 62 -7.62 -9.26 -12.75
C ARG A 62 -7.39 -7.78 -12.95
N ILE A 63 -6.25 -7.43 -13.51
CA ILE A 63 -5.85 -6.04 -13.74
C ILE A 63 -5.28 -5.86 -15.15
N PRO A 64 -5.46 -4.67 -15.76
CA PRO A 64 -4.92 -4.39 -17.08
C PRO A 64 -3.40 -4.15 -17.09
N HIS A 65 -2.81 -3.77 -15.94
CA HIS A 65 -1.40 -3.43 -15.85
C HIS A 65 -0.84 -3.57 -14.42
N VAL A 66 0.17 -4.43 -14.24
CA VAL A 66 0.75 -4.74 -12.91
C VAL A 66 1.35 -3.51 -12.25
N TRP A 67 2.28 -2.83 -12.93
CA TRP A 67 3.00 -1.71 -12.34
C TRP A 67 2.09 -0.56 -11.92
N LEU A 68 1.09 -0.19 -12.74
CA LEU A 68 0.13 0.86 -12.41
C LEU A 68 -0.71 0.51 -11.16
N ALA A 69 -1.12 -0.76 -11.00
CA ALA A 69 -1.84 -1.19 -9.81
C ALA A 69 -0.96 -1.12 -8.54
N VAL A 70 0.29 -1.59 -8.64
CA VAL A 70 1.29 -1.50 -7.55
C VAL A 70 1.56 -0.05 -7.18
N ALA A 71 1.78 0.82 -8.17
CA ALA A 71 2.04 2.24 -7.96
C ALA A 71 0.86 2.95 -7.28
N ALA A 72 -0.37 2.67 -7.72
CA ALA A 72 -1.57 3.23 -7.12
C ALA A 72 -1.77 2.78 -5.66
N ILE A 73 -1.64 1.48 -5.37
CA ILE A 73 -1.76 0.95 -4.00
C ILE A 73 -0.67 1.52 -3.08
N GLY A 74 0.57 1.55 -3.55
CA GLY A 74 1.68 2.13 -2.81
C GLY A 74 1.46 3.62 -2.51
N ALA A 75 1.04 4.39 -3.52
CA ALA A 75 0.80 5.83 -3.40
C ALA A 75 -0.34 6.18 -2.44
N MET A 76 -1.44 5.41 -2.45
CA MET A 76 -2.55 5.60 -1.52
C MET A 76 -2.08 5.52 -0.07
N GLY A 77 -1.33 4.45 0.30
CA GLY A 77 -0.80 4.33 1.66
C GLY A 77 0.21 5.41 2.02
N ILE A 78 1.06 5.83 1.07
CA ILE A 78 1.98 6.97 1.27
C ILE A 78 1.23 8.24 1.66
N ARG A 79 0.08 8.47 1.02
CA ARG A 79 -0.71 9.68 1.25
C ARG A 79 -1.24 9.79 2.67
N VAL A 80 -1.44 8.68 3.39
CA VAL A 80 -1.91 8.64 4.79
C VAL A 80 -1.08 9.52 5.71
N ALA A 81 0.24 9.54 5.53
CA ALA A 81 1.17 10.34 6.35
C ALA A 81 0.93 11.85 6.27
N TYR A 82 0.20 12.34 5.27
CA TYR A 82 -0.03 13.77 5.04
C TYR A 82 -1.37 14.27 5.57
N TRP A 83 -2.27 13.38 5.98
CA TRP A 83 -3.61 13.78 6.40
C TRP A 83 -4.09 13.08 7.67
N TYR A 84 -3.55 11.91 8.02
CA TYR A 84 -4.01 11.17 9.19
C TYR A 84 -3.54 11.83 10.48
N THR A 85 -4.47 12.02 11.41
CA THR A 85 -4.18 12.37 12.80
C THR A 85 -5.03 11.49 13.73
N PRO A 86 -4.65 11.31 15.00
CA PRO A 86 -5.46 10.57 15.97
C PRO A 86 -6.88 11.14 16.17
N GLU A 87 -7.11 12.41 15.84
CA GLU A 87 -8.41 13.10 15.89
C GLU A 87 -9.28 12.86 14.65
N PHE A 88 -8.77 12.17 13.63
CA PHE A 88 -9.57 11.76 12.49
C PHE A 88 -10.72 10.84 12.93
N GLU A 89 -11.85 10.88 12.20
CA GLU A 89 -13.06 10.12 12.56
C GLU A 89 -12.86 8.61 12.61
N LEU A 90 -11.83 8.07 11.94
CA LEU A 90 -11.47 6.66 11.96
C LEU A 90 -10.10 6.45 12.61
N GLY A 91 -9.99 5.41 13.44
CA GLY A 91 -8.69 4.91 13.89
C GLY A 91 -7.88 4.30 12.74
N ALA A 92 -6.55 4.29 12.86
CA ALA A 92 -5.63 3.80 11.82
C ALA A 92 -5.94 2.38 11.33
N GLN A 93 -6.43 1.51 12.22
CA GLN A 93 -6.83 0.15 11.85
C GLN A 93 -8.05 0.14 10.91
N HIS A 94 -9.08 0.94 11.19
CA HIS A 94 -10.24 1.06 10.30
C HIS A 94 -9.87 1.71 8.96
N VAL A 95 -8.95 2.67 8.96
CA VAL A 95 -8.40 3.22 7.71
C VAL A 95 -7.71 2.12 6.90
N ALA A 96 -6.91 1.27 7.54
CA ALA A 96 -6.26 0.14 6.90
C ALA A 96 -7.24 -0.88 6.32
N ASP A 97 -8.34 -1.17 7.03
CA ASP A 97 -9.39 -2.08 6.56
C ASP A 97 -10.06 -1.53 5.28
N ILE A 98 -10.41 -0.24 5.27
CA ILE A 98 -11.02 0.42 4.10
C ILE A 98 -10.03 0.49 2.93
N TYR A 99 -8.77 0.84 3.19
CA TYR A 99 -7.74 0.89 2.15
C TYR A 99 -7.46 -0.50 1.57
N THR A 100 -7.61 -1.56 2.37
CA THR A 100 -7.53 -2.94 1.89
C THR A 100 -8.63 -3.23 0.90
N GLU A 101 -9.87 -2.82 1.20
CA GLU A 101 -10.99 -2.98 0.29
C GLU A 101 -10.76 -2.22 -1.02
N PHE A 102 -10.27 -0.98 -0.97
CA PHE A 102 -9.90 -0.23 -2.17
C PHE A 102 -8.82 -0.94 -3.00
N ALA A 103 -7.77 -1.46 -2.34
CA ALA A 103 -6.73 -2.20 -3.03
C ALA A 103 -7.27 -3.48 -3.69
N LEU A 104 -8.15 -4.23 -3.01
CA LEU A 104 -8.76 -5.44 -3.56
C LEU A 104 -9.65 -5.13 -4.77
N ARG A 105 -10.46 -4.07 -4.72
CA ARG A 105 -11.26 -3.61 -5.85
C ARG A 105 -10.39 -3.16 -7.03
N LEU A 106 -9.33 -2.41 -6.77
CA LEU A 106 -8.36 -2.01 -7.80
C LEU A 106 -7.71 -3.23 -8.47
N LEU A 107 -7.49 -4.30 -7.71
CA LEU A 107 -6.93 -5.55 -8.19
C LEU A 107 -7.93 -6.44 -8.94
N GLY A 108 -9.19 -6.03 -9.05
CA GLY A 108 -10.25 -6.84 -9.64
C GLY A 108 -10.43 -8.17 -8.91
N ALA A 109 -10.22 -8.17 -7.58
CA ALA A 109 -10.48 -9.34 -6.76
C ALA A 109 -11.97 -9.69 -6.86
N ALA A 110 -12.29 -10.96 -7.13
CA ALA A 110 -13.67 -11.40 -7.11
C ALA A 110 -14.25 -11.18 -5.70
N GLU A 111 -15.45 -10.59 -5.62
CA GLU A 111 -16.20 -10.61 -4.38
C GLU A 111 -16.35 -12.06 -3.93
N ARG A 112 -16.08 -12.33 -2.66
CA ARG A 112 -16.40 -13.63 -2.09
C ARG A 112 -17.91 -13.78 -2.16
N THR A 113 -18.39 -14.51 -3.15
CA THR A 113 -19.78 -14.96 -3.20
C THR A 113 -19.94 -15.91 -2.03
N ASP A 114 -20.53 -15.44 -0.93
CA ASP A 114 -20.87 -16.33 0.18
C ASP A 114 -21.84 -17.40 -0.36
N PRO A 115 -21.56 -18.71 -0.19
CA PRO A 115 -22.35 -19.80 -0.77
C PRO A 115 -23.71 -20.01 -0.08
N THR A 116 -24.30 -18.97 0.52
CA THR A 116 -25.54 -19.05 1.31
C THR A 116 -26.53 -17.96 0.91
N THR A 117 -26.95 -17.96 -0.35
CA THR A 117 -28.30 -17.53 -0.71
C THR A 117 -28.71 -18.26 -2.00
N SER A 118 -29.27 -19.46 -1.86
CA SER A 118 -30.12 -20.11 -2.86
C SER A 118 -31.27 -20.78 -2.13
#